data_AF-A0A8B6ZRL8-F1
#
_entry.id   AF-A0A8B6ZRL8-F1
#
_cell.length_a   1.000
_cell.length_b   1.000
_cell.length_c   1.000
_cell.angle_alpha   90.00
_cell.angle_beta   90.00
_cell.angle_gamma   90.00
#
_symmetry.space_group_name_H-M   'P 1'
#
loop_
_entity.id
_entity.type
_entity.pdbx_description
1 polymer ?
#
loop_
_entity_poly.entity_id
_entity_poly.type
_entity_poly.pdbx_seq_one_letter_code
_entity_poly.pdbx_strand_id
1 'polypeptide(L)'
;GKVAQTACMSACKHLATSLMQLLLEAEVRQLTLGALQQFNLDVRECEQFARSGPVPGFQEDTLQLAFIDLRQLLDLFIQWDWSTYLADYGQPNCKYLRVNPVTALTLLEKMKDTSRKNNMFAQFRKNERDKQKLIDTVAKQLRGLISSHHS
;
A
#
# COMPACT_ATOMS: atom_id res chain seq x y z
N GLY A 1 21.54 8.33 23.49
CA GLY A 1 21.97 9.72 23.20
C GLY A 1 21.24 10.25 21.97
N LYS A 2 21.07 11.57 21.84
CA LYS A 2 20.28 12.19 20.75
C LYS A 2 20.70 11.76 19.34
N VAL A 3 22.01 11.57 19.11
CA VAL A 3 22.55 11.10 17.81
C VAL A 3 22.00 9.73 17.42
N ALA A 4 21.95 8.77 18.37
CA ALA A 4 21.44 7.43 18.10
C ALA A 4 19.94 7.43 17.78
N GLN A 5 19.15 8.28 18.45
CA GLN A 5 17.72 8.43 18.17
C GLN A 5 17.52 9.00 16.76
N THR A 6 18.21 10.09 16.41
CA THR A 6 18.11 10.67 15.07
C THR A 6 18.52 9.67 13.99
N ALA A 7 19.64 8.95 14.19
CA ALA A 7 20.09 7.94 13.24
C ALA A 7 19.06 6.80 13.07
N CYS A 8 18.48 6.31 14.16
CA CYS A 8 17.47 5.26 14.14
C CYS A 8 16.18 5.70 13.43
N MET A 9 15.70 6.92 13.72
CA MET A 9 14.54 7.49 13.05
C MET A 9 14.80 7.66 11.54
N SER A 10 15.97 8.20 11.17
CA SER A 10 16.35 8.34 9.76
C SER A 10 16.46 7.00 9.05
N ALA A 11 17.00 5.97 9.72
CA ALA A 11 17.07 4.61 9.16
C ALA A 11 15.66 4.02 8.94
N CYS A 12 14.75 4.14 9.91
CA CYS A 12 13.37 3.65 9.76
C CYS A 12 12.63 4.38 8.63
N LYS A 13 12.77 5.71 8.54
CA LYS A 13 12.20 6.50 7.43
C LYS A 13 12.77 6.09 6.08
N HIS A 14 14.07 5.87 6.01
CA HIS A 14 14.72 5.42 4.79
C HIS A 14 14.21 4.04 4.37
N LEU A 15 14.15 3.08 5.30
CA LEU A 15 13.60 1.74 5.05
C LEU A 15 12.17 1.81 4.50
N ALA A 16 11.27 2.52 5.18
CA ALA A 16 9.88 2.66 4.75
C ALA A 16 9.76 3.30 3.36
N THR A 17 10.55 4.35 3.09
CA THR A 17 10.58 5.03 1.79
C THR A 17 11.09 4.11 0.69
N SER A 18 12.20 3.40 0.94
CA SER A 18 12.80 2.48 -0.03
C SER A 18 11.86 1.31 -0.35
N LEU A 19 11.13 0.79 0.65
CA LEU A 19 10.12 -0.26 0.45
C LEU A 19 8.93 0.26 -0.37
N MET A 20 8.44 1.47 -0.09
CA MET A 20 7.40 2.12 -0.90
C MET A 20 7.86 2.32 -2.35
N GLN A 21 9.10 2.77 -2.56
CA GLN A 21 9.67 2.95 -3.89
C GLN A 21 9.79 1.63 -4.64
N LEU A 22 10.30 0.57 -4.00
CA LEU A 22 10.39 -0.77 -4.56
C LEU A 22 9.02 -1.28 -5.03
N LEU A 23 7.98 -1.07 -4.21
CA LEU A 23 6.61 -1.47 -4.54
C LEU A 23 6.04 -0.72 -5.75
N LEU A 24 6.42 0.55 -5.92
CA LEU A 24 5.89 1.45 -6.95
C LEU A 24 6.77 1.54 -8.21
N GLU A 25 7.96 0.95 -8.17
CA GLU A 25 9.00 1.10 -9.19
C GLU A 25 8.48 0.80 -10.61
N ALA A 26 8.78 1.68 -11.57
CA ALA A 26 8.21 1.63 -12.92
C ALA A 26 8.54 0.32 -13.68
N GLU A 27 9.66 -0.30 -13.36
CA GLU A 27 10.10 -1.57 -13.94
C GLU A 27 9.22 -2.75 -13.48
N VAL A 28 8.62 -2.66 -12.29
CA VAL A 28 7.66 -3.63 -11.78
C VAL A 28 6.32 -3.42 -12.49
N ARG A 29 6.13 -4.10 -13.63
CA ARG A 29 4.92 -3.98 -14.47
C ARG A 29 3.77 -4.85 -14.01
N GLN A 30 4.05 -5.94 -13.28
CA GLN A 30 3.04 -6.91 -12.84
C GLN A 30 3.29 -7.26 -11.39
N LEU A 31 2.25 -7.16 -10.56
CA LEU A 31 2.30 -7.52 -9.15
C LEU A 31 1.16 -8.47 -8.81
N THR A 32 1.50 -9.69 -8.40
CA THR A 32 0.50 -10.68 -7.99
C THR A 32 0.06 -10.41 -6.54
N LEU A 33 -1.15 -10.86 -6.16
CA LEU A 33 -1.59 -10.78 -4.77
C LEU A 33 -0.64 -11.55 -3.83
N GLY A 34 -0.12 -12.71 -4.27
CA GLY A 34 0.84 -13.48 -3.49
C GLY A 34 2.16 -12.74 -3.25
N ALA A 35 2.67 -12.02 -4.26
CA ALA A 35 3.86 -11.19 -4.10
C ALA A 35 3.60 -10.02 -3.12
N LEU A 36 2.43 -9.38 -3.22
CA LEU A 36 2.04 -8.33 -2.27
C LEU A 36 1.92 -8.87 -0.83
N GLN A 37 1.39 -10.09 -0.67
CA GLN A 37 1.31 -10.76 0.64
C GLN A 37 2.70 -11.08 1.22
N GLN A 38 3.65 -11.52 0.40
CA GLN A 38 5.03 -11.74 0.86
C GLN A 38 5.71 -10.42 1.23
N PHE A 39 5.62 -9.40 0.38
CA PHE A 39 6.11 -8.07 0.69
C PHE A 39 5.49 -7.51 1.99
N ASN A 40 4.22 -7.78 2.24
CA ASN A 40 3.57 -7.40 3.49
C ASN A 40 4.18 -8.09 4.73
N LEU A 41 4.67 -9.34 4.61
CA LEU A 41 5.42 -10.00 5.68
C LEU A 41 6.76 -9.29 5.93
N ASP A 42 7.49 -8.93 4.87
CA ASP A 42 8.77 -8.22 4.99
C ASP A 42 8.61 -6.86 5.70
N VAL A 43 7.53 -6.11 5.38
CA VAL A 43 7.23 -4.85 6.06
C VAL A 43 6.88 -5.08 7.53
N ARG A 44 6.17 -6.17 7.87
CA ARG A 44 5.86 -6.48 9.28
C ARG A 44 7.11 -6.76 10.11
N GLU A 45 8.14 -7.38 9.54
CA GLU A 45 9.42 -7.58 10.23
C GLU A 45 10.13 -6.24 10.49
N CYS A 46 10.09 -5.31 9.53
CA CYS A 46 10.62 -3.96 9.71
C CYS A 46 9.87 -3.18 10.81
N GLU A 47 8.54 -3.32 10.86
CA GLU A 47 7.72 -2.74 11.93
C GLU A 47 7.98 -3.40 13.28
N GLN A 48 8.25 -4.70 13.32
CA GLN A 48 8.61 -5.41 14.55
C GLN A 48 9.95 -4.91 15.09
N PHE A 49 10.92 -4.66 14.20
CA PHE A 49 12.16 -3.98 14.58
C PHE A 49 11.88 -2.60 15.19
N ALA A 50 11.04 -1.77 14.56
CA ALA A 50 10.66 -0.46 15.11
C ALA A 50 9.98 -0.57 16.49
N ARG A 51 9.11 -1.56 16.69
CA ARG A 51 8.42 -1.85 17.96
C ARG A 51 9.34 -2.38 19.05
N SER A 52 10.46 -3.01 18.70
CA SER A 52 11.40 -3.60 19.67
C SER A 52 12.10 -2.57 20.58
N GLY A 53 11.93 -1.26 20.31
CA GLY A 53 12.65 -0.20 21.01
C GLY A 53 14.15 -0.23 20.72
N PRO A 54 14.58 -0.21 19.45
CA PRO A 54 15.97 -0.45 19.05
C PRO A 54 16.96 0.61 19.59
N VAL A 55 16.46 1.79 19.97
CA VAL A 55 17.23 2.82 20.67
C VAL A 55 16.38 3.39 21.80
N PRO A 56 16.90 3.52 23.04
CA PRO A 56 16.13 4.05 24.16
C PRO A 56 15.80 5.54 24.02
N GLY A 57 14.68 5.93 24.63
CA GLY A 57 14.24 7.32 24.77
C GLY A 57 13.35 7.86 23.64
N PHE A 58 12.81 6.99 22.78
CA PHE A 58 11.62 7.31 21.99
C PHE A 58 10.37 7.20 22.85
N GLN A 59 9.34 8.00 22.53
CA GLN A 59 7.98 7.72 23.00
C GLN A 59 7.48 6.45 22.32
N GLU A 60 6.55 5.74 22.97
CA GLU A 60 5.88 4.58 22.36
C GLU A 60 5.31 4.95 20.99
N ASP A 61 5.36 3.99 20.07
CA ASP A 61 4.86 4.11 18.69
C ASP A 61 5.51 5.14 17.77
N THR A 62 6.48 5.93 18.25
CA THR A 62 7.10 6.99 17.45
C THR A 62 7.83 6.46 16.21
N LEU A 63 8.54 5.33 16.32
CA LEU A 63 9.25 4.73 15.18
C LEU A 63 8.30 4.07 14.18
N GLN A 64 7.18 3.54 14.67
CA GLN A 64 6.14 2.90 13.88
C GLN A 64 5.49 3.90 12.92
N LEU A 65 5.44 5.19 13.30
CA LEU A 65 4.96 6.27 12.42
C LEU A 65 5.79 6.39 11.13
N ALA A 66 7.03 5.92 11.08
CA ALA A 66 7.82 5.92 9.84
C ALA A 66 7.20 5.02 8.75
N PHE A 67 6.43 3.99 9.15
CA PHE A 67 5.85 2.98 8.25
C PHE A 67 4.36 3.21 7.98
N ILE A 68 3.71 4.19 8.61
CA ILE A 68 2.24 4.29 8.61
C ILE A 68 1.63 4.45 7.21
N ASP A 69 2.29 5.20 6.32
CA ASP A 69 1.83 5.40 4.94
C ASP A 69 1.86 4.07 4.16
N LEU A 70 2.96 3.33 4.27
CA LEU A 70 3.12 2.02 3.65
C LEU A 70 2.15 0.99 4.25
N ARG A 71 1.98 1.00 5.57
CA ARG A 71 1.06 0.12 6.29
C ARG A 71 -0.38 0.31 5.83
N GLN A 72 -0.87 1.55 5.81
CA GLN A 72 -2.24 1.82 5.37
C GLN A 72 -2.46 1.45 3.90
N LEU A 73 -1.47 1.68 3.03
CA LEU A 73 -1.54 1.26 1.63
C LEU A 73 -1.64 -0.27 1.51
N LEU A 74 -0.79 -1.02 2.22
CA LEU A 74 -0.85 -2.48 2.21
C LEU A 74 -2.17 -3.02 2.76
N ASP A 75 -2.64 -2.46 3.87
CA ASP A 75 -3.90 -2.88 4.50
C ASP A 75 -5.09 -2.67 3.55
N LEU A 76 -5.13 -1.55 2.82
CA LEU A 76 -6.18 -1.28 1.81
C LEU A 76 -6.20 -2.38 0.74
N PHE A 77 -5.05 -2.75 0.22
CA PHE A 77 -4.95 -3.73 -0.87
C PHE A 77 -5.11 -5.18 -0.43
N ILE A 78 -4.59 -5.53 0.75
CA ILE A 78 -4.68 -6.88 1.30
C ILE A 78 -6.11 -7.18 1.78
N GLN A 79 -6.78 -6.20 2.40
CA GLN A 79 -8.18 -6.34 2.85
C GLN A 79 -9.19 -6.05 1.73
N TRP A 80 -8.73 -5.47 0.61
CA TRP A 80 -9.57 -5.04 -0.50
C TRP A 80 -10.68 -4.05 -0.07
N ASP A 81 -10.36 -3.14 0.86
CA ASP A 81 -11.32 -2.28 1.56
C ASP A 81 -11.62 -0.97 0.82
N TRP A 82 -11.79 -1.06 -0.50
CA TRP A 82 -12.00 0.11 -1.37
C TRP A 82 -13.30 0.84 -1.10
N SER A 83 -14.34 0.15 -0.65
CA SER A 83 -15.61 0.77 -0.26
C SER A 83 -15.41 1.78 0.85
N THR A 84 -14.67 1.40 1.91
CA THR A 84 -14.36 2.29 3.04
C THR A 84 -13.46 3.44 2.61
N TYR A 85 -12.39 3.14 1.86
CA TYR A 85 -11.47 4.18 1.38
C TYR A 85 -12.19 5.25 0.55
N LEU A 86 -13.03 4.84 -0.40
CA LEU A 86 -13.70 5.76 -1.32
C LEU A 86 -14.84 6.55 -0.65
N ALA A 87 -15.58 5.92 0.28
CA ALA A 87 -16.67 6.59 0.98
C ALA A 87 -16.15 7.66 1.95
N ASP A 88 -15.06 7.36 2.65
CA ASP A 88 -14.52 8.23 3.70
C ASP A 88 -13.37 9.14 3.20
N TYR A 89 -13.04 9.10 1.91
CA TYR A 89 -11.93 9.89 1.38
C TYR A 89 -12.10 11.39 1.67
N GLY A 90 -11.05 12.02 2.21
CA GLY A 90 -11.05 13.44 2.61
C GLY A 90 -11.68 13.72 3.98
N GLN A 91 -12.28 12.74 4.64
CA GLN A 91 -12.79 12.90 6.01
C GLN A 91 -11.62 12.86 7.03
N PRO A 92 -11.68 13.66 8.12
CA PRO A 92 -10.58 13.77 9.08
C PRO A 92 -10.28 12.48 9.86
N ASN A 93 -11.28 11.59 9.99
CA ASN A 93 -11.18 10.36 10.78
C ASN A 93 -11.25 9.09 9.90
N CYS A 94 -10.95 9.20 8.61
CA CYS A 94 -11.00 8.03 7.73
C CYS A 94 -9.89 7.02 8.04
N LYS A 95 -10.20 5.73 7.89
CA LYS A 95 -9.29 4.60 8.20
C LYS A 95 -7.95 4.68 7.44
N TYR A 96 -8.01 5.17 6.21
CA TYR A 96 -6.90 5.20 5.25
C TYR A 96 -6.43 6.63 4.95
N LEU A 97 -6.37 7.47 5.98
CA LEU A 97 -6.01 8.89 5.90
C LEU A 97 -4.68 9.18 5.19
N ARG A 98 -3.73 8.24 5.23
CA ARG A 98 -2.39 8.39 4.65
C ARG A 98 -2.29 7.89 3.20
N VAL A 99 -3.32 7.24 2.69
CA VAL A 99 -3.29 6.65 1.35
C VAL A 99 -3.55 7.72 0.30
N ASN A 100 -2.52 8.06 -0.47
CA ASN A 100 -2.63 8.96 -1.63
C ASN A 100 -3.31 8.23 -2.82
N PRO A 101 -4.34 8.82 -3.46
CA PRO A 101 -5.04 8.20 -4.59
C PRO A 101 -4.15 7.88 -5.79
N VAL A 102 -3.12 8.70 -6.06
CA VAL A 102 -2.17 8.50 -7.16
C VAL A 102 -1.34 7.25 -6.87
N THR A 103 -0.80 7.13 -5.66
CA THR A 103 -0.05 5.95 -5.22
C THR A 103 -0.89 4.69 -5.28
N ALA A 104 -2.13 4.75 -4.80
CA ALA A 104 -3.08 3.65 -4.87
C ALA A 104 -3.38 3.27 -6.33
N LEU A 105 -3.60 4.24 -7.22
CA LEU A 105 -3.84 3.96 -8.63
C LEU A 105 -2.64 3.28 -9.29
N THR A 106 -1.41 3.76 -9.05
CA THR A 106 -0.18 3.15 -9.57
C THR A 106 -0.04 1.69 -9.15
N LEU A 107 -0.30 1.38 -7.89
CA LEU A 107 -0.23 -0.01 -7.40
C LEU A 107 -1.34 -0.89 -8.00
N LEU A 108 -2.56 -0.36 -8.10
CA LEU A 108 -3.71 -1.06 -8.67
C LEU A 108 -3.49 -1.44 -10.14
N GLU A 109 -2.86 -0.55 -10.92
CA GLU A 109 -2.52 -0.80 -12.32
C GLU A 109 -1.54 -1.96 -12.48
N LYS A 110 -0.54 -2.09 -11.58
CA LYS A 110 0.40 -3.22 -11.58
C LYS A 110 -0.29 -4.56 -11.29
N MET A 111 -1.38 -4.54 -10.51
CA MET A 111 -2.17 -5.74 -10.20
C MET A 111 -3.19 -6.11 -11.29
N LYS A 112 -3.48 -5.19 -12.21
CA LYS A 112 -4.48 -5.37 -13.27
C LYS A 112 -4.07 -6.42 -14.31
N ASP A 113 -2.78 -6.52 -14.62
CA ASP A 113 -2.28 -7.32 -15.76
C ASP A 113 -1.92 -8.77 -15.42
N THR A 114 -2.00 -9.18 -14.15
CA THR A 114 -1.69 -10.56 -13.73
C THR A 114 -2.78 -11.56 -14.14
N SER A 115 -4.02 -11.11 -14.35
CA SER A 115 -5.18 -11.97 -14.64
C SER A 115 -5.22 -12.50 -16.08
N ARG A 116 -4.60 -11.81 -17.04
CA ARG A 116 -4.75 -12.11 -18.48
C ARG A 116 -3.90 -13.27 -19.00
N LYS A 117 -2.90 -13.74 -18.25
CA LYS A 117 -1.96 -14.77 -18.73
C LYS A 117 -2.38 -16.23 -18.47
N ASN A 118 -3.42 -16.50 -17.66
CA ASN A 118 -3.90 -17.87 -17.42
C ASN A 118 -4.94 -18.30 -18.47
N ASN A 119 -4.46 -18.60 -19.68
CA ASN A 119 -5.31 -18.82 -20.85
C ASN A 119 -5.93 -20.24 -20.96
N MET A 120 -5.85 -21.09 -19.92
CA MET A 120 -6.13 -22.53 -20.07
C MET A 120 -7.51 -23.04 -19.62
N PHE A 121 -8.38 -22.26 -18.98
CA PHE A 121 -9.71 -22.77 -18.59
C PHE A 121 -10.83 -21.73 -18.69
N ALA A 122 -11.61 -21.79 -19.77
CA ALA A 122 -12.69 -20.84 -20.04
C ALA A 122 -13.84 -20.88 -19.01
N GLN A 123 -14.01 -22.00 -18.29
CA GLN A 123 -15.11 -22.24 -17.36
C GLN A 123 -14.90 -21.62 -15.96
N PHE A 124 -13.65 -21.27 -15.60
CA PHE A 124 -13.32 -20.54 -14.36
C PHE A 124 -13.29 -19.01 -14.51
N ARG A 125 -13.63 -18.49 -15.70
CA ARG A 125 -13.48 -17.06 -16.07
C ARG A 125 -14.50 -16.10 -15.45
N LYS A 126 -15.61 -16.58 -14.87
CA LYS A 126 -16.64 -15.68 -14.30
C LYS A 126 -16.07 -14.86 -13.15
N ASN A 127 -15.39 -15.52 -12.20
CA ASN A 127 -14.78 -14.87 -11.04
C ASN A 127 -13.62 -13.95 -11.43
N GLU A 128 -12.80 -14.33 -12.40
CA GLU A 128 -11.72 -13.46 -12.91
C GLU A 128 -12.26 -12.21 -13.61
N ARG A 129 -13.33 -12.35 -14.40
CA ARG A 129 -13.98 -11.21 -15.07
C ARG A 129 -14.61 -10.26 -14.07
N ASP A 130 -15.27 -10.78 -13.03
CA ASP A 130 -15.89 -9.93 -12.01
C ASP A 130 -14.83 -9.22 -11.15
N LYS A 131 -13.73 -9.90 -10.83
CA LYS A 131 -12.54 -9.28 -10.22
C LYS A 131 -11.96 -8.17 -11.10
N GLN A 132 -11.85 -8.41 -12.41
CA GLN A 132 -11.34 -7.43 -13.36
C GLN A 132 -12.23 -6.19 -13.45
N LYS A 133 -13.56 -6.38 -13.49
CA LYS A 133 -14.52 -5.27 -13.45
C LYS A 133 -14.40 -4.46 -12.16
N LEU A 134 -14.16 -5.11 -11.03
CA LEU A 134 -13.99 -4.44 -9.75
C LEU A 134 -12.72 -3.58 -9.75
N ILE A 135 -11.60 -4.13 -10.24
CA ILE A 135 -10.34 -3.36 -10.44
C ILE A 135 -10.58 -2.15 -11.34
N ASP A 136 -11.26 -2.33 -12.47
CA ASP A 136 -11.53 -1.24 -13.42
C ASP A 136 -12.45 -0.16 -12.84
N THR A 137 -13.42 -0.57 -12.02
CA THR A 137 -14.33 0.36 -11.31
C THR A 137 -13.57 1.20 -10.30
N VAL A 138 -12.74 0.56 -9.46
CA VAL A 138 -11.90 1.26 -8.48
C VAL A 138 -10.94 2.21 -9.20
N ALA A 139 -10.27 1.76 -10.28
CA ALA A 139 -9.35 2.61 -11.03
C ALA A 139 -10.04 3.86 -11.60
N LYS A 140 -11.29 3.73 -12.10
CA LYS A 140 -12.07 4.87 -12.57
C LYS A 140 -12.41 5.84 -11.44
N GLN A 141 -12.81 5.34 -10.28
CA GLN A 141 -13.12 6.17 -9.11
C GLN A 141 -11.89 6.91 -8.58
N LEU A 142 -10.73 6.22 -8.51
CA LEU A 142 -9.45 6.84 -8.14
C LEU A 142 -9.06 7.97 -9.09
N ARG A 143 -9.20 7.78 -10.41
CA ARG A 143 -8.95 8.86 -11.38
C ARG A 143 -9.88 10.05 -11.16
N GLY A 144 -11.15 9.79 -10.85
CA GLY A 144 -12.12 10.85 -10.49
C GLY A 144 -11.68 11.65 -9.27
N LEU A 145 -11.24 10.97 -8.20
CA LEU A 145 -10.70 11.63 -7.00
C LEU A 145 -9.47 12.49 -7.33
N ILE A 146 -8.52 11.96 -8.10
CA ILE A 146 -7.32 12.68 -8.52
C ILE A 146 -7.69 13.96 -9.28
N SER A 147 -8.59 13.87 -10.27
CA SER A 147 -9.03 15.04 -11.04
C SER A 147 -9.72 16.10 -10.20
N SER A 148 -10.56 15.69 -9.23
CA SER A 148 -11.25 16.63 -8.34
C SER A 148 -10.32 17.39 -7.40
N HIS A 149 -9.17 16.81 -7.06
CA HIS A 149 -8.20 17.41 -6.13
C HIS A 149 -7.19 18.35 -6.81
N HIS A 150 -7.13 18.35 -8.15
CA HIS A 150 -6.30 19.24 -8.97
C HIS A 150 -7.09 20.41 -9.57
N SER A 151 -8.37 20.55 -9.21
CA SER A 151 -9.25 21.67 -9.56
C SER A 151 -9.36 22.63 -8.39
#